data_AF-A0A946TRU5-F1
#
_entry.id   AF-A0A946TRU5-F1
#
_cell.length_a   1.000
_cell.length_b   1.000
_cell.length_c   1.000
_cell.angle_alpha   90.00
_cell.angle_beta   90.00
_cell.angle_gamma   90.00
#
_symmetry.space_group_name_H-M   'P 1'
#
loop_
_entity.id
_entity.type
_entity.pdbx_description
1 polymer ?
#
loop_
_entity_poly.entity_id
_entity_poly.type
_entity_poly.pdbx_seq_one_letter_code
_entity_poly.pdbx_strand_id
1 'polypeptide(L)'
;MPNITMLDIEELKKTKLGGFIKKSLRHKAPDPAFHAMLGHNPELSASMYFAWGTVFNTGAVDHKLKEIIRVQLSRTADCNY
;
A
#
# COMPACT_ATOMS: atom_id res chain seq x y z
N MET A 1 0.94 15.10 3.30
CA MET A 1 0.83 14.88 1.84
C MET A 1 2.20 14.56 1.27
N PRO A 2 2.31 13.68 0.27
CA PRO A 2 3.59 13.28 -0.30
C PRO A 2 4.31 14.45 -0.97
N ASN A 3 5.64 14.52 -0.81
CA ASN A 3 6.51 15.48 -1.49
C ASN A 3 7.02 14.92 -2.84
N ILE A 4 6.12 14.29 -3.59
CA ILE A 4 6.39 13.72 -4.91
C ILE A 4 5.11 13.80 -5.75
N THR A 5 5.26 13.95 -7.06
CA THR A 5 4.14 13.93 -8.00
C THR A 5 3.38 12.61 -7.90
N MET A 6 2.06 12.69 -7.78
CA MET A 6 1.20 11.51 -7.82
C MET A 6 1.05 11.05 -9.27
N LEU A 7 1.42 9.80 -9.56
CA LEU A 7 1.24 9.23 -10.88
C LEU A 7 -0.23 8.91 -11.15
N ASP A 8 -0.63 9.03 -12.42
CA ASP A 8 -1.97 8.65 -12.85
C ASP A 8 -2.20 7.14 -12.68
N ILE A 9 -3.24 6.81 -11.94
CA ILE A 9 -3.64 5.43 -11.66
C ILE A 9 -4.06 4.70 -12.94
N GLU A 10 -4.69 5.38 -13.91
CA GLU A 10 -5.10 4.73 -15.15
C GLU A 10 -3.90 4.35 -16.04
N GLU A 11 -2.86 5.18 -16.07
CA GLU A 11 -1.60 4.83 -16.74
C GLU A 11 -0.87 3.71 -15.99
N LEU A 12 -0.81 3.77 -14.66
CA LEU A 12 -0.18 2.71 -13.85
C LEU A 12 -0.86 1.35 -14.01
N LYS A 13 -2.18 1.31 -14.26
CA LYS A 13 -2.92 0.06 -14.52
C LYS A 13 -2.46 -0.67 -15.79
N LYS A 14 -1.85 0.03 -16.74
CA LYS A 14 -1.31 -0.55 -17.98
C LYS A 14 0.04 -1.22 -17.76
N THR A 15 0.69 -0.99 -16.61
CA THR A 15 1.95 -1.61 -16.22
C THR A 15 1.73 -2.94 -15.48
N LYS A 16 2.83 -3.57 -15.07
CA LYS A 16 2.79 -4.77 -14.20
C LYS A 16 2.07 -4.57 -12.86
N LEU A 17 1.88 -3.32 -12.42
CA LEU A 17 1.16 -2.99 -11.18
C LEU A 17 -0.37 -3.12 -11.33
N GLY A 18 -0.90 -3.22 -12.54
CA GLY A 18 -2.34 -3.18 -12.79
C GLY A 18 -3.15 -4.22 -12.04
N GLY A 19 -2.60 -5.43 -11.85
CA GLY A 19 -3.24 -6.47 -11.05
C GLY A 19 -3.39 -6.07 -9.58
N PHE A 20 -2.38 -5.44 -8.99
CA PHE A 20 -2.39 -4.97 -7.60
C PHE A 20 -3.35 -3.78 -7.44
N ILE A 21 -3.26 -2.80 -8.34
CA ILE A 21 -4.12 -1.61 -8.31
C ILE A 21 -5.60 -1.98 -8.40
N LYS A 22 -5.97 -2.92 -9.28
CA LYS A 22 -7.36 -3.39 -9.39
C LYS A 22 -7.86 -4.00 -8.08
N LYS A 23 -7.03 -4.78 -7.38
CA LYS A 23 -7.36 -5.34 -6.06
C LYS A 23 -7.49 -4.24 -5.01
N SER A 24 -6.54 -3.30 -4.96
CA SER A 24 -6.55 -2.16 -4.03
C SER A 24 -7.81 -1.30 -4.19
N LEU A 25 -8.22 -1.00 -5.43
CA LEU A 25 -9.46 -0.26 -5.71
C LEU A 25 -10.71 -1.02 -5.28
N ARG A 26 -10.74 -2.35 -5.48
CA ARG A 26 -11.88 -3.20 -5.08
C ARG A 26 -12.01 -3.30 -3.56
N HIS A 27 -10.92 -3.54 -2.86
CA HIS A 27 -10.90 -3.80 -1.42
C HIS A 27 -10.68 -2.54 -0.57
N LYS A 28 -10.33 -1.42 -1.20
CA LYS A 28 -9.88 -0.18 -0.56
C LYS A 28 -8.66 -0.38 0.36
N ALA A 29 -7.80 -1.36 0.03
CA ALA A 29 -6.63 -1.73 0.82
C ALA A 29 -5.52 -2.41 -0.04
N PRO A 30 -4.25 -1.98 0.05
CA PRO A 30 -3.84 -0.70 0.65
C PRO A 30 -4.48 0.47 -0.11
N ASP A 31 -4.39 1.68 0.46
CA ASP A 31 -4.89 2.89 -0.18
C ASP A 31 -4.42 2.99 -1.65
N PRO A 32 -5.30 3.21 -2.65
CA PRO A 32 -4.90 3.40 -4.04
C PRO A 32 -3.76 4.42 -4.25
N ALA A 33 -3.67 5.47 -3.42
CA ALA A 33 -2.61 6.47 -3.46
C ALA A 33 -1.21 5.87 -3.22
N PHE A 34 -1.12 4.72 -2.53
CA PHE A 34 0.13 3.95 -2.36
C PHE A 34 0.82 3.68 -3.69
N HIS A 35 0.07 3.24 -4.71
CA HIS A 35 0.63 2.93 -6.02
C HIS A 35 0.99 4.18 -6.80
N ALA A 36 0.26 5.29 -6.63
CA ALA A 36 0.59 6.57 -7.25
C ALA A 36 1.90 7.17 -6.71
N MET A 37 2.22 6.95 -5.43
CA MET A 37 3.48 7.39 -4.82
C MET A 37 4.65 6.44 -5.13
N LEU A 38 4.48 5.14 -4.96
CA LEU A 38 5.58 4.18 -5.16
C LEU A 38 5.76 3.77 -6.62
N GLY A 39 4.77 4.04 -7.48
CA GLY A 39 4.78 3.65 -8.89
C GLY A 39 5.90 4.27 -9.72
N HIS A 40 6.57 5.31 -9.20
CA HIS A 40 7.84 5.84 -9.74
C HIS A 40 8.92 4.76 -9.83
N ASN A 41 8.85 3.73 -8.96
CA ASN A 41 9.62 2.51 -9.07
C ASN A 41 8.67 1.28 -9.02
N PRO A 42 8.28 0.72 -10.19
CA PRO A 42 7.35 -0.40 -10.25
C PRO A 42 7.83 -1.67 -9.54
N GLU A 43 9.14 -1.91 -9.45
CA GLU A 43 9.70 -3.04 -8.69
C GLU A 43 9.48 -2.85 -7.20
N LEU A 44 9.75 -1.65 -6.68
CA LEU A 44 9.53 -1.30 -5.28
C LEU A 44 8.05 -1.38 -4.92
N SER A 45 7.16 -0.80 -5.73
CA SER A 45 5.72 -0.81 -5.47
C SER A 45 5.16 -2.23 -5.42
N ALA A 46 5.58 -3.10 -6.35
CA ALA A 46 5.19 -4.51 -6.35
C ALA A 46 5.70 -5.24 -5.11
N SER A 47 6.99 -5.09 -4.80
CA SER A 47 7.64 -5.72 -3.64
C SER A 47 6.96 -5.32 -2.33
N MET A 48 6.65 -4.03 -2.14
CA MET A 48 5.95 -3.56 -0.95
C MET A 48 4.51 -4.07 -0.87
N TYR A 49 3.78 -4.16 -2.00
CA TYR A 49 2.44 -4.75 -2.01
C TYR A 49 2.46 -6.22 -1.55
N PHE A 50 3.44 -7.00 -2.03
CA PHE A 50 3.62 -8.38 -1.60
C PHE A 50 3.97 -8.50 -0.12
N ALA A 51 4.92 -7.69 0.36
CA ALA A 51 5.31 -7.66 1.76
C ALA A 51 4.10 -7.33 2.64
N TRP A 52 3.39 -6.24 2.34
CA TRP A 52 2.16 -5.84 3.04
C TRP A 52 1.11 -6.95 3.01
N GLY A 53 0.83 -7.55 1.86
CA GLY A 53 -0.16 -8.63 1.75
C GLY A 53 0.20 -9.85 2.60
N THR A 54 1.49 -10.19 2.66
CA THR A 54 2.01 -11.35 3.40
C THR A 54 1.92 -11.14 4.91
N VAL A 55 2.37 -9.98 5.42
CA VAL A 55 2.46 -9.76 6.87
C VAL A 55 1.18 -9.19 7.47
N PHE A 56 0.48 -8.36 6.70
CA PHE A 56 -0.63 -7.56 7.20
C PHE A 56 -1.99 -8.17 6.87
N ASN A 57 -2.24 -8.39 5.58
CA ASN A 57 -3.52 -8.91 5.09
C ASN A 57 -3.68 -10.42 5.37
N THR A 58 -2.57 -11.16 5.36
CA THR A 58 -2.50 -12.59 5.67
C THR A 58 -1.49 -12.84 6.79
N GLY A 59 -1.19 -14.09 7.11
CA GLY A 59 -0.22 -14.47 8.14
C GLY A 59 -0.85 -14.87 9.49
N ALA A 60 -0.01 -15.36 10.40
CA ALA A 60 -0.45 -16.08 11.60
C ALA A 60 -1.00 -15.20 12.75
N VAL A 61 -0.64 -13.91 12.78
CA VAL A 61 -1.11 -13.00 13.83
C VAL A 61 -2.54 -12.54 13.52
N ASP A 62 -3.38 -12.40 14.55
CA ASP A 62 -4.74 -11.89 14.42
C ASP A 62 -4.75 -10.50 13.75
N HIS A 63 -5.70 -10.29 12.84
CA HIS A 63 -5.75 -9.06 12.05
C HIS A 63 -6.07 -7.83 12.90
N LYS A 64 -6.94 -7.93 13.93
CA LYS A 64 -7.21 -6.81 14.83
C LYS A 64 -5.97 -6.43 15.63
N LEU A 65 -5.20 -7.42 16.07
CA LEU A 65 -3.93 -7.17 16.76
C LEU A 65 -2.92 -6.45 15.84
N LYS A 66 -2.81 -6.85 14.57
CA LYS A 66 -1.95 -6.15 13.59
C LYS A 66 -2.37 -4.68 13.40
N GLU A 67 -3.67 -4.40 13.35
CA GLU A 67 -4.18 -3.03 13.25
C GLU A 67 -3.83 -2.20 14.49
N ILE A 68 -3.97 -2.76 15.70
CA ILE A 68 -3.58 -2.08 16.94
C ILE A 68 -2.08 -1.73 16.92
N ILE A 69 -1.23 -2.71 16.56
CA ILE A 69 0.22 -2.49 16.45
C ILE A 69 0.52 -1.40 15.41
N ARG A 70 -0.11 -1.44 14.24
CA ARG A 70 0.09 -0.45 13.17
C ARG A 70 -0.26 0.96 13.63
N VAL A 71 -1.41 1.16 14.29
CA VAL A 71 -1.81 2.47 14.80
C VAL A 71 -0.86 2.96 15.89
N GLN A 72 -0.42 2.08 16.81
CA GLN A 72 0.55 2.47 17.85
C GLN A 72 1.90 2.90 17.24
N LEU A 73 2.41 2.16 16.24
CA LEU A 73 3.63 2.51 15.54
C LEU A 73 3.50 3.83 14.79
N SER A 74 2.40 4.04 14.06
CA SER A 74 2.15 5.31 13.35
C SER A 74 2.12 6.50 14.32
N ARG A 75 1.46 6.39 15.46
CA ARG A 75 1.43 7.45 16.49
C ARG A 75 2.81 7.72 17.08
N THR A 76 3.59 6.67 17.33
CA THR A 76 4.96 6.78 17.86
C THR A 76 5.89 7.46 16.87
N ALA A 77 5.67 7.24 15.57
CA ALA A 77 6.45 7.84 14.49
C ALA A 77 5.92 9.20 13.99
N ASP A 78 4.87 9.76 14.63
CA ASP A 78 4.14 10.95 14.15
C ASP A 78 3.74 10.87 12.66
N CYS A 79 3.33 9.67 12.24
CA CYS A 79 2.88 9.40 10.89
C CYS A 79 1.39 9.75 10.75
N ASN A 80 1.11 10.85 10.05
CA ASN A 80 -0.22 11.44 9.86
C ASN A 80 -0.84 11.12 8.48
N TYR A 81 -0.39 10.03 7.83
CA TYR A 81 -0.96 9.53 6.57
C TYR A 81 -2.28 8.81 6.81
#